data_AF-A0A0G3EM15-F1
#
_entry.id   AF-A0A0G3EM15-F1
#
_cell.length_a   1.000
_cell.length_b   1.000
_cell.length_c   1.000
_cell.angle_alpha   90.00
_cell.angle_beta   90.00
_cell.angle_gamma   90.00
#
_symmetry.space_group_name_H-M   'P 1'
#
loop_
_entity.id
_entity.type
_entity.pdbx_description
1 polymer ?
#
loop_
_entity_poly.entity_id
_entity_poly.type
_entity_poly.pdbx_seq_one_letter_code
_entity_poly.pdbx_strand_id
1 'polypeptide(L)'
;MLSRTRYQFDNNGNPTNRIDSMSRSTGYVFDDMNRMVRIDYPNATQAGFDHDNNGNVTLFFNENAEVAFAYDEMNRLAASTQSVSSVNFVVQNSFDLNGNRTNITYPGGLVVSYSFDEDNRLTSASAKNANGTYTFSFGYDGASRLTGISYPNGINATVGYDAESRVTNYVHGTVLNHVITRDLRGFKTREDIYAGLIPSFTNGLRQTRAHNDADQLLSAGDEDYAYDANGNLTNASGTTYEWDYDNRLLRFGHTEYSYDASGGRVERVENGTTNFFVLDYADPLKRPLAEVDGAGTITQYYIWRPAGLLAHIEANGAVYYYHQNEQGSTLALTDTNAAVVAQYAYSPHGEILQKTGSVETPYTFIGGFGVRAENSDTYYMLNRYYSVSQRRFLSIDPAGIDSFANLYVYGNLNPLFGVDPTGLLTVFVHGTYSDSSTFNQATRNIYAETFNDQNQISFEWSGMNNTLARKIAGRRLAGNINEYRTQYPNEPITIVSHSHGGNVAFEASKRAGIDNLVTLGTPARTFTHNPNESNIGEWYNVYSHGDKVQVSGGGLFQPFFQEAGPAGRTFSGAHNIETKHSSGWVQTHLDLTGRVGADAVGNYMNRPAK
;
A
#
# COMPACT_ATOMS: atom_id res chain seq x y z
N MET A 1 -3.06 -6.65 27.93
CA MET A 1 -1.73 -7.29 27.79
C MET A 1 -1.29 -7.00 26.37
N LEU A 2 -0.11 -6.40 26.18
CA LEU A 2 0.42 -6.14 24.84
C LEU A 2 0.57 -7.47 24.08
N SER A 3 0.13 -7.49 22.82
CA SER A 3 0.38 -8.59 21.88
C SER A 3 1.89 -8.88 21.87
N ARG A 4 2.29 -10.14 22.12
CA ARG A 4 3.68 -10.58 22.13
C ARG A 4 3.87 -11.73 21.14
N THR A 5 4.37 -11.41 19.96
CA THR A 5 4.88 -12.39 19.01
C THR A 5 6.34 -12.72 19.32
N ARG A 6 6.75 -13.99 19.19
CA ARG A 6 8.12 -14.46 19.38
C ARG A 6 8.60 -15.20 18.15
N TYR A 7 9.85 -14.99 17.77
CA TYR A 7 10.46 -15.70 16.65
C TYR A 7 11.65 -16.55 17.09
N GLN A 8 11.86 -17.66 16.38
CA GLN A 8 13.08 -18.45 16.41
C GLN A 8 13.75 -18.38 15.05
N PHE A 9 15.07 -18.47 15.02
CA PHE A 9 15.86 -18.32 13.80
C PHE A 9 16.87 -19.45 13.66
N ASP A 10 17.25 -19.75 12.42
CA ASP A 10 18.42 -20.58 12.12
C ASP A 10 19.73 -19.77 12.16
N ASN A 11 20.86 -20.43 11.84
CA ASN A 11 22.18 -19.78 11.82
C ASN A 11 22.35 -18.78 10.66
N ASN A 12 21.49 -18.81 9.65
CA ASN A 12 21.50 -17.90 8.51
C ASN A 12 20.59 -16.67 8.77
N GLY A 13 19.86 -16.66 9.89
CA GLY A 13 18.96 -15.60 10.28
C GLY A 13 17.56 -15.72 9.67
N ASN A 14 17.21 -16.87 9.09
CA ASN A 14 15.85 -17.12 8.61
C ASN A 14 14.94 -17.45 9.79
N PRO A 15 13.71 -16.89 9.84
CA PRO A 15 12.77 -17.19 10.92
C PRO A 15 12.27 -18.62 10.74
N THR A 16 12.59 -19.55 11.64
CA THR A 16 12.16 -20.96 11.56
C THR A 16 10.84 -21.22 12.29
N ASN A 17 10.44 -20.32 13.18
CA ASN A 17 9.19 -20.44 13.93
C ASN A 17 8.68 -19.06 14.37
N ARG A 18 7.36 -18.85 14.29
CA ARG A 18 6.63 -17.71 14.86
C ARG A 18 5.63 -18.23 15.88
N ILE A 19 5.72 -17.72 17.11
CA ILE A 19 4.73 -17.97 18.16
C ILE A 19 3.96 -16.68 18.39
N ASP A 20 2.67 -16.68 18.09
CA ASP A 20 1.82 -15.50 18.22
C ASP A 20 1.35 -15.26 19.67
N SER A 21 0.56 -14.20 19.87
CA SER A 21 0.06 -13.78 21.18
C SER A 21 -0.99 -14.73 21.76
N MET A 22 -1.54 -15.61 20.92
CA MET A 22 -2.39 -16.73 21.33
C MET A 22 -1.58 -18.01 21.62
N SER A 23 -0.24 -17.93 21.60
CA SER A 23 0.70 -19.04 21.78
C SER A 23 0.61 -20.14 20.71
N ARG A 24 0.13 -19.78 19.51
CA ARG A 24 0.06 -20.69 18.36
C ARG A 24 1.38 -20.63 17.60
N SER A 25 1.90 -21.79 17.15
CA SER A 25 3.23 -21.91 16.53
C SER A 25 3.12 -22.15 15.03
N THR A 26 3.68 -21.25 14.22
CA THR A 26 3.81 -21.38 12.76
C THR A 26 5.27 -21.64 12.40
N GLY A 27 5.56 -22.81 11.82
CA GLY A 27 6.90 -23.18 11.38
C GLY A 27 7.19 -22.70 9.96
N TYR A 28 8.45 -22.38 9.67
CA TYR A 28 8.92 -22.03 8.33
C TYR A 28 10.14 -22.87 7.97
N VAL A 29 10.16 -23.37 6.74
CA VAL A 29 11.24 -24.22 6.21
C VAL A 29 11.85 -23.55 5.00
N PHE A 30 13.18 -23.55 4.96
CA PHE A 30 13.97 -22.96 3.89
C PHE A 30 14.85 -24.03 3.25
N ASP A 31 15.18 -23.83 1.97
CA ASP A 31 16.20 -24.63 1.28
C ASP A 31 17.62 -24.12 1.58
N ASP A 32 18.63 -24.80 1.02
CA ASP A 32 20.04 -24.45 1.20
C ASP A 32 20.42 -23.07 0.63
N MET A 33 19.54 -22.44 -0.17
CA MET A 33 19.69 -21.09 -0.72
C MET A 33 18.94 -20.03 0.09
N ASN A 34 18.43 -20.37 1.28
CA ASN A 34 17.60 -19.50 2.15
C ASN A 34 16.27 -19.07 1.51
N ARG A 35 15.72 -19.88 0.60
CA ARG A 35 14.41 -19.62 -0.01
C ARG A 35 13.34 -20.42 0.74
N MET A 36 12.22 -19.80 1.05
CA MET A 36 11.13 -20.45 1.79
C MET A 36 10.49 -21.53 0.92
N VAL A 37 10.41 -22.77 1.41
CA VAL A 37 9.80 -23.89 0.67
C VAL A 37 8.54 -24.41 1.33
N ARG A 38 8.34 -24.14 2.63
CA ARG A 38 7.14 -24.59 3.35
C ARG A 38 6.82 -23.72 4.56
N ILE A 39 5.53 -23.54 4.83
CA ILE A 39 4.97 -23.02 6.07
C ILE A 39 4.13 -24.13 6.71
N ASP A 40 4.38 -24.41 7.99
CA ASP A 40 3.67 -25.41 8.78
C ASP A 40 2.75 -24.70 9.79
N TYR A 41 1.43 -24.79 9.60
CA TYR A 41 0.45 -24.11 10.46
C TYR A 41 0.04 -24.95 11.69
N PRO A 42 -0.47 -24.32 12.78
CA PRO A 42 -0.88 -25.01 14.01
C PRO A 42 -1.94 -26.12 13.85
N ASN A 43 -2.80 -26.04 12.83
CA ASN A 43 -3.81 -27.06 12.50
C ASN A 43 -3.27 -28.22 11.63
N ALA A 44 -1.96 -28.28 11.42
CA ALA A 44 -1.28 -29.21 10.52
C ALA A 44 -1.57 -29.02 9.02
N THR A 45 -2.22 -27.93 8.60
CA THR A 45 -2.21 -27.52 7.18
C THR A 45 -0.88 -26.87 6.83
N GLN A 46 -0.59 -26.79 5.53
CA GLN A 46 0.70 -26.34 5.02
C GLN A 46 0.52 -25.45 3.80
N ALA A 47 1.43 -24.50 3.64
CA ALA A 47 1.66 -23.83 2.37
C ALA A 47 3.03 -24.25 1.83
N GLY A 48 3.13 -24.57 0.54
CA GLY A 48 4.37 -24.98 -0.12
C GLY A 48 4.77 -24.03 -1.25
N PHE A 49 6.07 -23.97 -1.53
CA PHE A 49 6.66 -23.11 -2.57
C PHE A 49 7.77 -23.83 -3.32
N ASP A 50 7.66 -23.89 -4.65
CA ASP A 50 8.74 -24.38 -5.52
C ASP A 50 9.44 -23.20 -6.20
N HIS A 51 10.73 -23.37 -6.47
CA HIS A 51 11.56 -22.36 -7.10
C HIS A 51 12.34 -22.93 -8.29
N ASP A 52 12.59 -22.11 -9.29
CA ASP A 52 13.55 -22.42 -10.35
C ASP A 52 15.00 -22.15 -9.91
N ASN A 53 15.95 -22.37 -10.83
CA ASN A 53 17.38 -22.10 -10.59
C ASN A 53 17.73 -20.61 -10.55
N ASN A 54 16.85 -19.73 -11.04
CA ASN A 54 17.02 -18.28 -11.00
C ASN A 54 16.44 -17.67 -9.71
N GLY A 55 15.81 -18.49 -8.86
CA GLY A 55 15.18 -18.04 -7.61
C GLY A 55 13.75 -17.57 -7.77
N ASN A 56 13.15 -17.70 -8.95
CA ASN A 56 11.74 -17.37 -9.14
C ASN A 56 10.86 -18.45 -8.54
N VAL A 57 9.73 -18.05 -7.93
CA VAL A 57 8.71 -18.99 -7.46
C VAL A 57 7.99 -19.58 -8.66
N THR A 58 8.09 -20.88 -8.88
CA THR A 58 7.39 -21.59 -9.98
C THR A 58 6.06 -22.17 -9.57
N LEU A 59 5.85 -22.37 -8.27
CA LEU A 59 4.62 -22.88 -7.70
C LEU A 59 4.47 -22.33 -6.29
N PHE A 60 3.26 -21.94 -5.91
CA PHE A 60 2.87 -22.05 -4.52
C PHE A 60 1.51 -22.73 -4.40
N PHE A 61 1.28 -23.38 -3.27
CA PHE A 61 0.02 -24.10 -3.03
C PHE A 61 -0.32 -24.18 -1.55
N ASN A 62 -1.61 -24.31 -1.25
CA ASN A 62 -2.17 -24.67 0.05
C ASN A 62 -3.47 -25.48 -0.14
N GLU A 63 -4.24 -25.68 0.93
CA GLU A 63 -5.52 -26.39 0.87
C GLU A 63 -6.60 -25.73 -0.02
N ASN A 64 -6.45 -24.43 -0.31
CA ASN A 64 -7.47 -23.64 -1.01
C ASN A 64 -7.14 -23.45 -2.50
N ALA A 65 -5.85 -23.31 -2.83
CA ALA A 65 -5.41 -23.03 -4.19
C ALA A 65 -4.00 -23.53 -4.49
N GLU A 66 -3.78 -23.82 -5.77
CA GLU A 66 -2.47 -24.02 -6.37
C GLU A 66 -2.25 -22.96 -7.45
N VAL A 67 -1.08 -22.33 -7.49
CA VAL A 67 -0.74 -21.31 -8.49
C VAL A 67 0.64 -21.60 -9.06
N ALA A 68 0.66 -22.00 -10.33
CA ALA A 68 1.88 -22.26 -11.09
C ALA A 68 2.28 -21.03 -11.93
N PHE A 69 3.57 -20.77 -12.02
CA PHE A 69 4.14 -19.63 -12.75
C PHE A 69 5.11 -20.09 -13.84
N ALA A 70 5.07 -19.40 -14.98
CA ALA A 70 6.04 -19.54 -16.05
C ALA A 70 6.66 -18.18 -16.35
N TYR A 71 7.98 -18.16 -16.54
CA TYR A 71 8.76 -16.96 -16.77
C TYR A 71 9.33 -16.96 -18.19
N ASP A 72 9.51 -15.77 -18.77
CA ASP A 72 10.25 -15.61 -20.02
C ASP A 72 11.77 -15.64 -19.81
N GLU A 73 12.54 -15.58 -20.90
CA GLU A 73 14.01 -15.60 -20.85
C GLU A 73 14.64 -14.42 -20.08
N MET A 74 13.85 -13.38 -19.77
CA MET A 74 14.26 -12.21 -18.99
C MET A 74 13.77 -12.28 -17.53
N ASN A 75 13.31 -13.46 -17.06
CA ASN A 75 12.75 -13.69 -15.73
C ASN A 75 11.50 -12.86 -15.42
N ARG A 76 10.71 -12.49 -16.44
CA ARG A 76 9.42 -11.79 -16.24
C ARG A 76 8.28 -12.80 -16.26
N LEU A 77 7.25 -12.56 -15.46
CA LEU A 77 6.10 -13.48 -15.34
C LEU A 77 5.30 -13.52 -16.64
N ALA A 78 5.50 -14.57 -17.44
CA ALA A 78 4.88 -14.78 -18.75
C ALA A 78 3.50 -15.44 -18.64
N ALA A 79 3.28 -16.31 -17.66
CA ALA A 79 1.97 -16.90 -17.41
C ALA A 79 1.79 -17.33 -15.95
N SER A 80 0.55 -17.29 -15.47
CA SER A 80 0.13 -17.89 -14.22
C SER A 80 -1.08 -18.81 -14.44
N THR A 81 -1.07 -19.98 -13.81
CA THR A 81 -2.21 -20.91 -13.79
C THR A 81 -2.67 -21.05 -12.35
N GLN A 82 -3.82 -20.48 -12.03
CA GLN A 82 -4.47 -20.54 -10.73
C GLN A 82 -5.53 -21.65 -10.74
N SER A 83 -5.44 -22.57 -9.80
CA SER A 83 -6.36 -23.69 -9.63
C SER A 83 -7.06 -23.57 -8.28
N VAL A 84 -8.38 -23.35 -8.28
CA VAL A 84 -9.21 -23.20 -7.07
C VAL A 84 -10.37 -24.18 -7.18
N SER A 85 -10.59 -25.03 -6.17
CA SER A 85 -11.65 -26.04 -6.19
C SER A 85 -11.68 -26.89 -7.48
N SER A 86 -10.50 -27.25 -8.00
CA SER A 86 -10.29 -27.97 -9.27
C SER A 86 -10.71 -27.24 -10.56
N VAL A 87 -10.97 -25.93 -10.49
CA VAL A 87 -11.18 -25.07 -11.66
C VAL A 87 -9.90 -24.30 -11.96
N ASN A 88 -9.46 -24.33 -13.22
CA ASN A 88 -8.18 -23.74 -13.63
C ASN A 88 -8.40 -22.44 -14.42
N PHE A 89 -7.67 -21.40 -14.03
CA PHE A 89 -7.68 -20.09 -14.64
C PHE A 89 -6.27 -19.74 -15.12
N VAL A 90 -6.13 -19.50 -16.42
CA VAL A 90 -4.83 -19.16 -17.03
C VAL A 90 -4.83 -17.68 -17.38
N VAL A 91 -3.79 -16.98 -16.94
CA VAL A 91 -3.48 -15.59 -17.32
C VAL A 91 -2.14 -15.60 -18.04
N GLN A 92 -2.07 -14.93 -19.19
CA GLN A 92 -0.84 -14.83 -19.98
C GLN A 92 -0.45 -13.37 -20.18
N ASN A 93 0.86 -13.11 -20.16
CA ASN A 93 1.46 -11.80 -20.26
C ASN A 93 2.42 -11.74 -21.43
N SER A 94 2.50 -10.56 -22.03
CA SER A 94 3.59 -10.23 -22.95
C SER A 94 4.14 -8.85 -22.62
N PHE A 95 5.39 -8.64 -22.98
CA PHE A 95 6.12 -7.43 -22.65
C PHE A 95 6.88 -6.94 -23.88
N ASP A 96 7.15 -5.64 -23.93
CA ASP A 96 8.11 -5.08 -24.88
C ASP A 96 9.56 -5.23 -24.38
N LEU A 97 10.51 -4.67 -25.13
CA LEU A 97 11.94 -4.68 -24.80
C LEU A 97 12.29 -3.76 -23.61
N ASN A 98 11.43 -2.79 -23.28
CA ASN A 98 11.61 -1.88 -22.15
C ASN A 98 11.04 -2.47 -20.85
N GLY A 99 10.40 -3.64 -20.91
CA GLY A 99 9.77 -4.29 -19.76
C GLY A 99 8.32 -3.86 -19.52
N ASN A 100 7.74 -3.02 -20.38
CA ASN A 100 6.34 -2.67 -20.25
C ASN A 100 5.47 -3.86 -20.65
N ARG A 101 4.45 -4.15 -19.84
CA ARG A 101 3.46 -5.19 -20.16
C ARG A 101 2.56 -4.70 -21.29
N THR A 102 2.63 -5.36 -22.45
CA THR A 102 1.92 -4.97 -23.67
C THR A 102 0.62 -5.73 -23.86
N ASN A 103 0.47 -6.94 -23.32
CA ASN A 103 -0.80 -7.65 -23.33
C ASN A 103 -1.02 -8.48 -22.08
N ILE A 104 -2.29 -8.65 -21.74
CA ILE A 104 -2.80 -9.64 -20.80
C ILE A 104 -3.90 -10.43 -21.51
N THR A 105 -3.80 -11.75 -21.51
CA THR A 105 -4.90 -12.63 -21.90
C THR A 105 -5.52 -13.19 -20.64
N TYR A 106 -6.79 -12.84 -20.41
CA TYR A 106 -7.58 -13.31 -19.29
C TYR A 106 -8.16 -14.70 -19.60
N PRO A 107 -8.62 -15.46 -18.59
CA PRO A 107 -9.43 -16.65 -18.81
C PRO A 107 -10.62 -16.34 -19.72
N GLY A 108 -11.08 -17.31 -20.51
CA GLY A 108 -12.19 -17.11 -21.46
C GLY A 108 -11.84 -16.26 -22.70
N GLY A 109 -10.58 -15.83 -22.86
CA GLY A 109 -10.05 -15.28 -24.10
C GLY A 109 -10.23 -13.77 -24.30
N LEU A 110 -10.67 -13.02 -23.28
CA LEU A 110 -10.59 -11.56 -23.29
C LEU A 110 -9.11 -11.15 -23.28
N VAL A 111 -8.72 -10.27 -24.21
CA VAL A 111 -7.36 -9.73 -24.28
C VAL A 111 -7.38 -8.24 -23.99
N VAL A 112 -6.50 -7.80 -23.09
CA VAL A 112 -6.25 -6.37 -22.83
C VAL A 112 -4.86 -6.02 -23.34
N SER A 113 -4.79 -5.16 -24.34
CA SER A 113 -3.54 -4.67 -24.93
C SER A 113 -3.22 -3.27 -24.44
N TYR A 114 -1.94 -3.00 -24.16
CA TYR A 114 -1.42 -1.70 -23.73
C TYR A 114 -0.42 -1.16 -24.74
N SER A 115 -0.46 0.15 -24.97
CA SER A 115 0.49 0.87 -25.82
C SER A 115 1.16 1.99 -25.03
N PHE A 116 2.42 2.25 -25.34
CA PHE A 116 3.26 3.21 -24.63
C PHE A 116 3.89 4.20 -25.62
N ASP A 117 4.19 5.41 -25.15
CA ASP A 117 5.02 6.36 -25.90
C ASP A 117 6.52 6.12 -25.66
N GLU A 118 7.37 6.96 -26.27
CA GLU A 118 8.83 6.89 -26.14
C GLU A 118 9.33 7.13 -24.70
N ASP A 119 8.51 7.74 -23.83
CA ASP A 119 8.79 7.98 -22.41
C ASP A 119 8.28 6.83 -21.50
N ASN A 120 7.85 5.70 -22.09
CA ASN A 120 7.20 4.57 -21.41
C ASN A 120 5.90 4.94 -20.66
N ARG A 121 5.18 5.99 -21.10
CA ARG A 121 3.87 6.34 -20.54
C ARG A 121 2.77 5.61 -21.29
N LEU A 122 1.79 5.09 -20.56
CA LEU A 122 0.66 4.36 -21.13
C LEU A 122 -0.22 5.29 -21.98
N THR A 123 -0.22 5.15 -23.30
CA THR A 123 -1.04 5.96 -24.21
C THR A 123 -2.39 5.33 -24.53
N SER A 124 -2.51 4.00 -24.42
CA SER A 124 -3.77 3.30 -24.69
C SER A 124 -3.88 1.99 -23.91
N ALA A 125 -5.12 1.65 -23.53
CA ALA A 125 -5.53 0.32 -23.09
C ALA A 125 -6.72 -0.12 -23.95
N SER A 126 -6.67 -1.31 -24.55
CA SER A 126 -7.72 -1.82 -25.44
C SER A 126 -8.15 -3.21 -25.02
N ALA A 127 -9.39 -3.34 -24.56
CA ALA A 127 -9.99 -4.62 -24.20
C ALA A 127 -10.76 -5.19 -25.38
N LYS A 128 -10.47 -6.42 -25.79
CA LYS A 128 -11.08 -7.08 -26.95
C LYS A 128 -11.55 -8.49 -26.62
N ASN A 129 -12.81 -8.77 -26.94
CA ASN A 129 -13.40 -10.10 -26.90
C ASN A 129 -14.27 -10.32 -28.16
N ALA A 130 -15.06 -11.39 -28.19
CA ALA A 130 -15.97 -11.69 -29.30
C ALA A 130 -17.08 -10.63 -29.51
N ASN A 131 -17.42 -9.86 -28.48
CA ASN A 131 -18.52 -8.89 -28.51
C ASN A 131 -18.09 -7.50 -28.96
N GLY A 132 -16.80 -7.17 -28.88
CA GLY A 132 -16.31 -5.85 -29.30
C GLY A 132 -14.86 -5.55 -28.92
N THR A 133 -14.47 -4.31 -29.21
CA THR A 133 -13.18 -3.72 -28.82
C THR A 133 -13.44 -2.38 -28.14
N TYR A 134 -12.90 -2.22 -26.94
CA TYR A 134 -13.13 -1.07 -26.07
C TYR A 134 -11.77 -0.41 -25.80
N THR A 135 -11.48 0.68 -26.52
CA THR A 135 -10.19 1.36 -26.47
C THR A 135 -10.26 2.66 -25.68
N PHE A 136 -9.42 2.74 -24.66
CA PHE A 136 -9.14 3.94 -23.88
C PHE A 136 -7.87 4.60 -24.41
N SER A 137 -7.83 5.93 -24.41
CA SER A 137 -6.63 6.70 -24.73
C SER A 137 -6.31 7.67 -23.61
N PHE A 138 -5.03 7.90 -23.35
CA PHE A 138 -4.54 8.72 -22.25
C PHE A 138 -3.67 9.87 -22.77
N GLY A 139 -3.94 11.07 -22.27
CA GLY A 139 -3.16 12.27 -22.55
C GLY A 139 -2.25 12.66 -21.40
N TYR A 140 -1.09 13.25 -21.70
CA TYR A 140 -0.12 13.71 -20.71
C TYR A 140 0.35 15.13 -20.98
N ASP A 141 0.75 15.86 -19.93
CA ASP A 141 1.50 17.11 -20.06
C ASP A 141 3.02 16.88 -20.11
N GLY A 142 3.80 17.96 -20.25
CA GLY A 142 5.26 17.90 -20.27
C GLY A 142 5.91 17.43 -18.95
N ALA A 143 5.15 17.33 -17.87
CA ALA A 143 5.61 16.76 -16.59
C ALA A 143 5.17 15.30 -16.42
N SER A 144 4.68 14.66 -17.48
CA SER A 144 4.19 13.27 -17.49
C SER A 144 2.99 13.03 -16.58
N ARG A 145 2.20 14.06 -16.29
CA ARG A 145 0.96 13.96 -15.53
C ARG A 145 -0.22 13.72 -16.46
N LEU A 146 -1.16 12.88 -16.04
CA LEU A 146 -2.34 12.53 -16.84
C LEU A 146 -3.26 13.74 -17.02
N THR A 147 -3.38 14.25 -18.23
CA THR A 147 -4.27 15.39 -18.53
C THR A 147 -5.66 14.98 -18.99
N GLY A 148 -5.83 13.73 -19.44
CA GLY A 148 -7.15 13.23 -19.81
C GLY A 148 -7.24 11.74 -20.14
N ILE A 149 -8.48 11.27 -20.19
CA ILE A 149 -8.86 9.90 -20.58
C ILE A 149 -9.99 10.00 -21.60
N SER A 150 -9.81 9.43 -22.79
CA SER A 150 -10.90 9.23 -23.75
C SER A 150 -11.50 7.84 -23.53
N TYR A 151 -12.77 7.77 -23.18
CA TYR A 151 -13.50 6.53 -22.95
C TYR A 151 -14.12 6.00 -24.25
N PRO A 152 -14.33 4.67 -24.38
CA PRO A 152 -14.90 4.07 -25.59
C PRO A 152 -16.33 4.53 -25.91
N ASN A 153 -17.09 4.99 -24.92
CA ASN A 153 -18.44 5.54 -25.10
C ASN A 153 -18.45 7.03 -25.50
N GLY A 154 -17.28 7.63 -25.80
CA GLY A 154 -17.15 9.01 -26.27
C GLY A 154 -17.04 10.05 -25.16
N ILE A 155 -17.15 9.67 -23.88
CA ILE A 155 -16.88 10.57 -22.76
C ILE A 155 -15.38 10.87 -22.72
N ASN A 156 -15.04 12.14 -22.53
CA ASN A 156 -13.66 12.57 -22.31
C ASN A 156 -13.53 13.12 -20.90
N ALA A 157 -12.55 12.58 -20.16
CA ALA A 157 -12.12 13.12 -18.89
C ALA A 157 -10.94 14.08 -19.09
N THR A 158 -10.92 15.17 -18.34
CA THR A 158 -9.80 16.09 -18.22
C THR A 158 -9.43 16.27 -16.76
N VAL A 159 -8.14 16.48 -16.50
CA VAL A 159 -7.60 16.71 -15.15
C VAL A 159 -6.67 17.93 -15.18
N GLY A 160 -6.87 18.84 -14.23
CA GLY A 160 -6.01 20.00 -14.03
C GLY A 160 -5.18 19.89 -12.75
N TYR A 161 -4.01 20.53 -12.78
CA TYR A 161 -3.01 20.47 -11.72
C TYR A 161 -2.56 21.85 -11.28
N ASP A 162 -2.09 21.96 -10.04
CA ASP A 162 -1.29 23.11 -9.58
C ASP A 162 0.20 22.92 -9.87
N ALA A 163 1.02 23.88 -9.41
CA ALA A 163 2.47 23.88 -9.58
C ALA A 163 3.15 22.70 -8.85
N GLU A 164 2.53 22.17 -7.79
CA GLU A 164 3.01 21.03 -7.02
C GLU A 164 2.47 19.68 -7.54
N SER A 165 1.83 19.66 -8.72
CA SER A 165 1.28 18.44 -9.34
C SER A 165 0.13 17.78 -8.58
N ARG A 166 -0.59 18.57 -7.77
CA ARG A 166 -1.81 18.11 -7.11
C ARG A 166 -3.02 18.41 -7.99
N VAL A 167 -3.99 17.51 -8.01
CA VAL A 167 -5.23 17.71 -8.76
C VAL A 167 -6.02 18.90 -8.19
N THR A 168 -6.36 19.84 -9.06
CA THR A 168 -7.18 21.03 -8.77
C THR A 168 -8.56 20.96 -9.40
N ASN A 169 -8.74 20.15 -10.44
CA ASN A 169 -10.06 19.88 -11.03
C ASN A 169 -10.03 18.60 -11.83
N TYR A 170 -11.20 17.99 -11.97
CA TYR A 170 -11.45 16.92 -12.92
C TYR A 170 -12.86 17.02 -13.49
N VAL A 171 -12.98 16.78 -14.79
CA VAL A 171 -14.25 16.86 -15.53
C VAL A 171 -14.36 15.61 -16.38
N HIS A 172 -15.48 14.89 -16.31
CA HIS A 172 -15.75 13.67 -17.09
C HIS A 172 -16.97 13.93 -17.97
N GLY A 173 -16.79 14.61 -19.10
CA GLY A 173 -17.90 15.08 -19.94
C GLY A 173 -18.94 15.85 -19.12
N THR A 174 -20.21 15.45 -19.21
CA THR A 174 -21.31 15.99 -18.38
C THR A 174 -21.57 15.17 -17.11
N VAL A 175 -20.81 14.09 -16.88
CA VAL A 175 -21.04 13.13 -15.78
C VAL A 175 -20.53 13.68 -14.45
N LEU A 176 -19.30 14.21 -14.45
CA LEU A 176 -18.64 14.80 -13.28
C LEU A 176 -18.02 16.14 -13.66
N ASN A 177 -18.08 17.12 -12.76
CA ASN A 177 -17.34 18.37 -12.85
C ASN A 177 -17.02 18.87 -11.44
N HIS A 178 -15.77 18.68 -11.02
CA HIS A 178 -15.32 18.98 -9.66
C HIS A 178 -14.12 19.93 -9.69
N VAL A 179 -14.12 20.92 -8.78
CA VAL A 179 -13.01 21.85 -8.57
C VAL A 179 -12.57 21.79 -7.11
N ILE A 180 -11.29 21.50 -6.90
CA ILE A 180 -10.66 21.28 -5.59
C ILE A 180 -9.83 22.50 -5.20
N THR A 181 -10.10 23.06 -4.03
CA THR A 181 -9.25 24.07 -3.37
C THR A 181 -8.42 23.40 -2.29
N ARG A 182 -7.12 23.75 -2.24
CA ARG A 182 -6.17 23.22 -1.26
C ARG A 182 -5.53 24.35 -0.46
N ASP A 183 -5.12 24.05 0.77
CA ASP A 183 -4.25 24.94 1.54
C ASP A 183 -2.78 24.82 1.08
N LEU A 184 -1.89 25.62 1.67
CA LEU A 184 -0.46 25.60 1.36
C LEU A 184 0.24 24.26 1.70
N ARG A 185 -0.39 23.42 2.53
CA ARG A 185 0.11 22.07 2.86
C ARG A 185 -0.38 21.02 1.86
N GLY A 186 -1.31 21.39 0.97
CA GLY A 186 -1.92 20.50 -0.03
C GLY A 186 -3.19 19.81 0.44
N PHE A 187 -3.69 20.10 1.65
CA PHE A 187 -4.93 19.51 2.14
C PHE A 187 -6.14 20.14 1.46
N LYS A 188 -7.09 19.29 1.07
CA LYS A 188 -8.37 19.71 0.50
C LYS A 188 -9.15 20.51 1.55
N THR A 189 -9.40 21.79 1.29
CA THR A 189 -10.20 22.67 2.16
C THR A 189 -11.61 22.86 1.62
N ARG A 190 -11.80 22.67 0.31
CA ARG A 190 -13.10 22.81 -0.36
C ARG A 190 -13.12 22.04 -1.67
N GLU A 191 -14.27 21.50 -2.00
CA GLU A 191 -14.55 20.88 -3.29
C GLU A 191 -15.90 21.38 -3.81
N ASP A 192 -15.89 21.99 -4.98
CA ASP A 192 -17.09 22.40 -5.70
C ASP A 192 -17.52 21.31 -6.66
N ILE A 193 -18.79 20.92 -6.58
CA ILE A 193 -19.39 19.90 -7.43
C ILE A 193 -20.42 20.57 -8.34
N TYR A 194 -20.08 20.75 -9.61
CA TYR A 194 -20.96 21.33 -10.63
C TYR A 194 -21.74 20.26 -11.42
N ALA A 195 -21.26 19.03 -11.42
CA ALA A 195 -21.96 17.85 -11.93
C ALA A 195 -21.50 16.61 -11.15
N GLY A 196 -22.44 15.69 -10.87
CA GLY A 196 -22.25 14.57 -9.94
C GLY A 196 -23.24 14.61 -8.77
N LEU A 197 -23.25 13.59 -7.92
CA LEU A 197 -24.01 13.62 -6.68
C LEU A 197 -23.29 14.46 -5.63
N ILE A 198 -24.04 15.29 -4.91
CA ILE A 198 -23.52 16.13 -3.83
C ILE A 198 -23.69 15.37 -2.50
N PRO A 199 -22.61 15.14 -1.74
CA PRO A 199 -22.70 14.52 -0.41
C PRO A 199 -23.66 15.29 0.51
N SER A 200 -24.64 14.60 1.08
CA SER A 200 -25.54 15.16 2.09
C SER A 200 -25.18 14.59 3.46
N PHE A 201 -24.57 15.43 4.29
CA PHE A 201 -24.24 15.06 5.66
C PHE A 201 -25.43 15.30 6.58
N THR A 202 -25.92 14.23 7.21
CA THR A 202 -26.90 14.35 8.28
C THR A 202 -26.19 14.79 9.56
N ASN A 203 -26.63 15.90 10.17
CA ASN A 203 -26.09 16.35 11.46
C ASN A 203 -26.57 15.42 12.59
N GLY A 204 -25.62 14.92 13.41
CA GLY A 204 -25.88 14.10 14.60
C GLY A 204 -25.51 12.63 14.35
N LEU A 205 -24.67 12.00 15.15
CA LEU A 205 -24.58 12.05 16.61
C LEU A 205 -23.15 12.26 17.13
N ARG A 206 -23.01 12.93 18.29
CA ARG A 206 -21.79 12.85 19.10
C ARG A 206 -21.78 11.45 19.71
N GLN A 207 -21.02 10.53 19.11
CA GLN A 207 -20.88 9.16 19.61
C GLN A 207 -19.71 9.10 20.59
N THR A 208 -19.97 8.65 21.82
CA THR A 208 -18.89 8.31 22.76
C THR A 208 -18.26 6.99 22.31
N ARG A 209 -16.94 6.95 22.29
CA ARG A 209 -16.16 5.75 21.96
C ARG A 209 -15.21 5.44 23.11
N ALA A 210 -15.13 4.17 23.48
CA ALA A 210 -14.20 3.68 24.50
C ALA A 210 -13.14 2.79 23.86
N HIS A 211 -11.91 2.88 24.34
CA HIS A 211 -10.77 2.11 23.85
C HIS A 211 -9.99 1.52 25.02
N ASN A 212 -9.21 0.46 24.76
CA ASN A 212 -8.21 -0.04 25.70
C ASN A 212 -6.80 0.47 25.34
N ASP A 213 -5.81 0.09 26.16
CA ASP A 213 -4.40 0.46 25.99
C ASP A 213 -3.74 -0.09 24.70
N ALA A 214 -4.43 -0.99 23.98
CA ALA A 214 -4.00 -1.51 22.68
C ALA A 214 -4.76 -0.85 21.52
N ASP A 215 -5.40 0.30 21.75
CA ASP A 215 -6.19 1.07 20.77
C ASP A 215 -7.42 0.35 20.19
N GLN A 216 -7.79 -0.80 20.74
CA GLN A 216 -8.97 -1.57 20.35
C GLN A 216 -10.23 -0.80 20.76
N LEU A 217 -11.19 -0.67 19.84
CA LEU A 217 -12.48 -0.04 20.13
C LEU A 217 -13.30 -0.99 20.98
N LEU A 218 -13.68 -0.64 22.20
CA LEU A 218 -14.49 -1.52 23.06
C LEU A 218 -15.99 -1.23 22.91
N SER A 219 -16.35 0.03 22.70
CA SER A 219 -17.73 0.43 22.44
C SER A 219 -17.83 1.72 21.63
N ALA A 220 -18.94 1.88 20.90
CA ALA A 220 -19.27 3.08 20.14
C ALA A 220 -20.79 3.33 20.18
N GLY A 221 -21.24 4.17 21.11
CA GLY A 221 -22.67 4.28 21.41
C GLY A 221 -23.17 3.01 22.10
N ASP A 222 -24.20 2.37 21.54
CA ASP A 222 -24.79 1.12 22.05
C ASP A 222 -24.15 -0.15 21.44
N GLU A 223 -23.16 0.03 20.57
CA GLU A 223 -22.44 -1.05 19.91
C GLU A 223 -21.22 -1.48 20.75
N ASP A 224 -21.06 -2.78 20.94
CA ASP A 224 -19.95 -3.39 21.69
C ASP A 224 -19.04 -4.20 20.77
N TYR A 225 -17.75 -4.25 21.11
CA TYR A 225 -16.73 -4.88 20.29
C TYR A 225 -15.77 -5.73 21.12
N ALA A 226 -15.31 -6.84 20.56
CA ALA A 226 -14.36 -7.74 21.19
C ALA A 226 -13.23 -8.12 20.23
N TYR A 227 -12.04 -8.40 20.77
CA TYR A 227 -10.84 -8.72 20.01
C TYR A 227 -10.17 -9.99 20.55
N ASP A 228 -9.47 -10.72 19.69
CA ASP A 228 -8.55 -11.77 20.11
C ASP A 228 -7.22 -11.19 20.65
N ALA A 229 -6.34 -12.08 21.14
CA ALA A 229 -5.04 -11.66 21.68
C ALA A 229 -4.04 -11.20 20.60
N ASN A 230 -4.30 -11.51 19.32
CA ASN A 230 -3.50 -11.01 18.20
C ASN A 230 -3.97 -9.63 17.74
N GLY A 231 -5.09 -9.13 18.26
CA GLY A 231 -5.63 -7.82 17.95
C GLY A 231 -6.62 -7.83 16.78
N ASN A 232 -7.20 -8.97 16.44
CA ASN A 232 -8.24 -9.05 15.42
C ASN A 232 -9.63 -8.91 16.07
N LEU A 233 -10.51 -8.12 15.46
CA LEU A 233 -11.91 -8.00 15.89
C LEU A 233 -12.59 -9.37 15.80
N THR A 234 -13.16 -9.89 16.87
CA THR A 234 -13.89 -11.17 16.91
C THR A 234 -15.40 -11.01 17.05
N ASN A 235 -15.85 -9.85 17.54
CA ASN A 235 -17.27 -9.52 17.65
C ASN A 235 -17.50 -8.03 17.40
N ALA A 236 -18.53 -7.69 16.62
CA ALA A 236 -19.14 -6.37 16.59
C ALA A 236 -20.65 -6.52 16.73
N SER A 237 -21.17 -6.19 17.91
CA SER A 237 -22.61 -6.20 18.23
C SER A 237 -23.33 -7.48 17.81
N GLY A 238 -22.73 -8.63 18.12
CA GLY A 238 -23.28 -9.95 17.81
C GLY A 238 -22.83 -10.53 16.46
N THR A 239 -22.29 -9.74 15.54
CA THR A 239 -21.63 -10.26 14.33
C THR A 239 -20.28 -10.85 14.72
N THR A 240 -20.07 -12.13 14.44
CA THR A 240 -18.81 -12.84 14.72
C THR A 240 -17.85 -12.77 13.55
N TYR A 241 -16.55 -12.73 13.87
CA TYR A 241 -15.45 -12.68 12.92
C TYR A 241 -14.44 -13.77 13.25
N GLU A 242 -13.97 -14.48 12.23
CA GLU A 242 -12.98 -15.56 12.33
C GLU A 242 -11.77 -15.25 11.47
N TRP A 243 -10.58 -15.55 11.99
CA TRP A 243 -9.31 -15.18 11.38
C TRP A 243 -8.39 -16.39 11.30
N ASP A 244 -7.54 -16.43 10.28
CA ASP A 244 -6.54 -17.47 10.15
C ASP A 244 -5.28 -17.19 11.01
N TYR A 245 -4.24 -18.00 10.81
CA TYR A 245 -3.00 -17.88 11.57
C TYR A 245 -2.13 -16.69 11.14
N ASP A 246 -2.40 -16.08 9.99
CA ASP A 246 -1.73 -14.88 9.48
C ASP A 246 -2.57 -13.62 9.67
N ASN A 247 -3.62 -13.70 10.49
CA ASN A 247 -4.56 -12.60 10.78
C ASN A 247 -5.30 -12.10 9.52
N ARG A 248 -5.60 -13.00 8.56
CA ARG A 248 -6.52 -12.75 7.43
C ARG A 248 -7.92 -13.19 7.82
N LEU A 249 -8.93 -12.43 7.39
CA LEU A 249 -10.34 -12.67 7.78
C LEU A 249 -10.91 -13.87 7.01
N LEU A 250 -11.21 -14.96 7.71
CA LEU A 250 -11.81 -16.16 7.13
C LEU A 250 -13.32 -16.05 7.01
N ARG A 251 -13.99 -15.42 7.98
CA ARG A 251 -15.45 -15.35 8.01
C ARG A 251 -15.95 -14.15 8.77
N PHE A 252 -17.02 -13.53 8.30
CA PHE A 252 -17.89 -12.71 9.14
C PHE A 252 -19.34 -12.78 8.69
N GLY A 253 -20.27 -12.87 9.66
CA GLY A 253 -21.68 -13.13 9.35
C GLY A 253 -21.86 -14.42 8.54
N HIS A 254 -22.44 -14.30 7.34
CA HIS A 254 -22.65 -15.40 6.39
C HIS A 254 -21.70 -15.38 5.19
N THR A 255 -20.57 -14.66 5.29
CA THR A 255 -19.56 -14.57 4.24
C THR A 255 -18.27 -15.23 4.70
N GLU A 256 -17.75 -16.14 3.88
CA GLU A 256 -16.51 -16.88 4.07
C GLU A 256 -15.51 -16.52 2.96
N TYR A 257 -14.21 -16.60 3.26
CA TYR A 257 -13.12 -16.25 2.36
C TYR A 257 -12.01 -17.30 2.39
N SER A 258 -11.45 -17.59 1.22
CA SER A 258 -10.28 -18.46 1.07
C SER A 258 -9.14 -17.69 0.42
N TYR A 259 -7.91 -17.96 0.89
CA TYR A 259 -6.69 -17.30 0.43
C TYR A 259 -5.71 -18.32 -0.12
N ASP A 260 -4.95 -17.92 -1.13
CA ASP A 260 -3.78 -18.66 -1.60
C ASP A 260 -2.58 -18.53 -0.63
N ALA A 261 -1.52 -19.29 -0.89
CA ALA A 261 -0.31 -19.29 -0.07
C ALA A 261 0.43 -17.94 -0.01
N SER A 262 0.18 -17.05 -0.97
CA SER A 262 0.75 -15.70 -1.02
C SER A 262 -0.14 -14.64 -0.33
N GLY A 263 -1.31 -15.04 0.18
CA GLY A 263 -2.31 -14.14 0.78
C GLY A 263 -3.25 -13.45 -0.21
N GLY A 264 -3.23 -13.84 -1.48
CA GLY A 264 -4.26 -13.42 -2.44
C GLY A 264 -5.60 -14.06 -2.09
N ARG A 265 -6.69 -13.28 -2.06
CA ARG A 265 -8.03 -13.82 -1.82
C ARG A 265 -8.58 -14.44 -3.10
N VAL A 266 -8.79 -15.75 -3.09
CA VAL A 266 -9.12 -16.54 -4.29
C VAL A 266 -10.58 -16.99 -4.34
N GLU A 267 -11.26 -16.99 -3.20
CA GLU A 267 -12.67 -17.40 -3.08
C GLU A 267 -13.42 -16.55 -2.05
N ARG A 268 -14.71 -16.37 -2.32
CA ARG A 268 -15.71 -15.85 -1.40
C ARG A 268 -16.96 -16.71 -1.49
N VAL A 269 -17.52 -17.12 -0.34
CA VAL A 269 -18.81 -17.79 -0.25
C VAL A 269 -19.75 -16.94 0.58
N GLU A 270 -20.79 -16.37 -0.02
CA GLU A 270 -21.79 -15.56 0.68
C GLU A 270 -23.15 -16.25 0.64
N ASN A 271 -23.72 -16.53 1.81
CA ASN A 271 -25.01 -17.24 1.93
C ASN A 271 -25.04 -18.54 1.09
N GLY A 272 -23.91 -19.26 1.04
CA GLY A 272 -23.74 -20.49 0.25
C GLY A 272 -23.48 -20.28 -1.25
N THR A 273 -23.38 -19.03 -1.73
CA THR A 273 -23.05 -18.72 -3.13
C THR A 273 -21.55 -18.50 -3.28
N THR A 274 -20.89 -19.39 -4.03
CA THR A 274 -19.45 -19.31 -4.30
C THR A 274 -19.13 -18.35 -5.45
N ASN A 275 -18.08 -17.57 -5.25
CA ASN A 275 -17.45 -16.69 -6.21
C ASN A 275 -15.92 -16.83 -6.11
N PHE A 276 -15.25 -17.16 -7.21
CA PHE A 276 -13.80 -17.21 -7.32
C PHE A 276 -13.26 -15.91 -7.92
N PHE A 277 -12.07 -15.51 -7.47
CA PHE A 277 -11.32 -14.37 -8.01
C PHE A 277 -10.12 -14.86 -8.81
N VAL A 278 -10.06 -14.45 -10.07
CA VAL A 278 -8.88 -14.66 -10.91
C VAL A 278 -7.92 -13.49 -10.68
N LEU A 279 -6.82 -13.72 -9.98
CA LEU A 279 -5.90 -12.66 -9.58
C LEU A 279 -4.84 -12.37 -10.65
N ASP A 280 -4.43 -11.12 -10.76
CA ASP A 280 -3.27 -10.72 -11.54
C ASP A 280 -1.98 -10.83 -10.71
N TYR A 281 -1.26 -11.95 -10.81
CA TYR A 281 -0.01 -12.13 -10.06
C TYR A 281 1.17 -11.29 -10.60
N ALA A 282 1.03 -10.65 -11.76
CA ALA A 282 1.99 -9.65 -12.23
C ALA A 282 1.70 -8.25 -11.66
N ASP A 283 0.56 -8.08 -10.98
CA ASP A 283 0.19 -6.85 -10.29
C ASP A 283 0.52 -6.95 -8.79
N PRO A 284 1.34 -6.05 -8.23
CA PRO A 284 1.63 -6.04 -6.80
C PRO A 284 0.39 -5.95 -5.90
N LEU A 285 -0.70 -5.34 -6.41
CA LEU A 285 -1.97 -5.23 -5.70
C LEU A 285 -2.85 -6.48 -5.83
N LYS A 286 -2.43 -7.48 -6.63
CA LYS A 286 -3.17 -8.71 -6.94
C LYS A 286 -4.64 -8.44 -7.29
N ARG A 287 -4.87 -7.41 -8.12
CA ARG A 287 -6.24 -7.01 -8.48
C ARG A 287 -6.92 -8.12 -9.28
N PRO A 288 -8.21 -8.43 -9.02
CA PRO A 288 -8.93 -9.43 -9.78
C PRO A 288 -9.10 -9.00 -11.25
N LEU A 289 -8.73 -9.86 -12.18
CA LEU A 289 -8.99 -9.70 -13.61
C LEU A 289 -10.40 -10.19 -13.98
N ALA A 290 -10.91 -11.18 -13.26
CA ALA A 290 -12.24 -11.76 -13.45
C ALA A 290 -12.83 -12.27 -12.14
N GLU A 291 -14.16 -12.30 -12.08
CA GLU A 291 -14.94 -13.06 -11.10
C GLU A 291 -15.62 -14.24 -11.79
N VAL A 292 -15.73 -15.36 -11.08
CA VAL A 292 -16.23 -16.64 -11.61
C VAL A 292 -17.18 -17.27 -10.61
N ASP A 293 -18.30 -17.83 -11.04
CA ASP A 293 -19.21 -18.55 -10.14
C ASP A 293 -18.68 -19.94 -9.75
N GLY A 294 -19.34 -20.59 -8.78
CA GLY A 294 -19.01 -21.95 -8.34
C GLY A 294 -19.10 -23.04 -9.43
N ALA A 295 -19.68 -22.75 -10.60
CA ALA A 295 -19.72 -23.67 -11.74
C ALA A 295 -18.55 -23.43 -12.72
N GLY A 296 -17.68 -22.45 -12.47
CA GLY A 296 -16.56 -22.10 -13.34
C GLY A 296 -16.96 -21.14 -14.47
N THR A 297 -18.14 -20.52 -14.41
CA THR A 297 -18.58 -19.54 -15.42
C THR A 297 -18.09 -18.16 -15.04
N ILE A 298 -17.42 -17.48 -15.97
CA ILE A 298 -16.97 -16.10 -15.77
C ILE A 298 -18.18 -15.18 -15.71
N THR A 299 -18.35 -14.50 -14.58
CA THR A 299 -19.48 -13.60 -14.32
C THR A 299 -19.12 -12.15 -14.64
N GLN A 300 -17.86 -11.76 -14.42
CA GLN A 300 -17.35 -10.43 -14.70
C GLN A 300 -15.89 -10.44 -15.13
N TYR A 301 -15.51 -9.47 -15.97
CA TYR A 301 -14.12 -9.08 -16.22
C TYR A 301 -13.87 -7.65 -15.78
N TYR A 302 -12.66 -7.36 -15.29
CA TYR A 302 -12.22 -6.01 -14.92
C TYR A 302 -11.07 -5.53 -15.78
N ILE A 303 -11.22 -4.36 -16.38
CA ILE A 303 -10.20 -3.76 -17.24
C ILE A 303 -9.43 -2.73 -16.41
N TRP A 304 -8.18 -3.06 -16.11
CA TRP A 304 -7.29 -2.21 -15.33
C TRP A 304 -6.32 -1.44 -16.22
N ARG A 305 -5.90 -0.27 -15.76
CA ARG A 305 -4.57 0.28 -16.03
C ARG A 305 -3.76 0.22 -14.73
N PRO A 306 -2.42 0.37 -14.76
CA PRO A 306 -1.61 0.37 -13.54
C PRO A 306 -2.18 1.30 -12.45
N ALA A 307 -2.57 2.52 -12.85
CA ALA A 307 -3.06 3.57 -11.95
C ALA A 307 -4.59 3.59 -11.71
N GLY A 308 -5.38 2.58 -12.13
CA GLY A 308 -6.83 2.64 -11.91
C GLY A 308 -7.69 1.60 -12.62
N LEU A 309 -8.88 1.29 -12.08
CA LEU A 309 -9.96 0.57 -12.77
C LEU A 309 -10.57 1.42 -13.89
N LEU A 310 -10.74 0.86 -15.09
CA LEU A 310 -11.30 1.56 -16.25
C LEU A 310 -12.74 1.14 -16.55
N ALA A 311 -13.00 -0.17 -16.57
CA ALA A 311 -14.30 -0.73 -16.92
C ALA A 311 -14.49 -2.12 -16.31
N HIS A 312 -15.74 -2.57 -16.31
CA HIS A 312 -16.05 -3.99 -16.17
C HIS A 312 -17.00 -4.46 -17.27
N ILE A 313 -16.95 -5.75 -17.55
CA ILE A 313 -17.79 -6.43 -18.55
C ILE A 313 -18.51 -7.57 -17.83
N GLU A 314 -19.84 -7.57 -17.87
CA GLU A 314 -20.67 -8.65 -17.30
C GLU A 314 -20.78 -9.84 -18.26
N ALA A 315 -21.18 -11.00 -17.74
CA ALA A 315 -21.42 -12.22 -18.52
C ALA A 315 -22.42 -12.04 -19.68
N ASN A 316 -23.39 -11.14 -19.54
CA ASN A 316 -24.37 -10.81 -20.59
C ASN A 316 -23.79 -9.90 -21.70
N GLY A 317 -22.54 -9.44 -21.56
CA GLY A 317 -21.86 -8.53 -22.49
C GLY A 317 -22.07 -7.04 -22.21
N ALA A 318 -22.80 -6.66 -21.16
CA ALA A 318 -22.92 -5.28 -20.72
C ALA A 318 -21.55 -4.75 -20.27
N VAL A 319 -21.26 -3.50 -20.62
CA VAL A 319 -19.98 -2.84 -20.30
C VAL A 319 -20.26 -1.53 -19.59
N TYR A 320 -19.57 -1.34 -18.46
CA TYR A 320 -19.71 -0.15 -17.65
C TYR A 320 -18.35 0.49 -17.38
N TYR A 321 -18.26 1.80 -17.55
CA TYR A 321 -17.05 2.59 -17.42
C TYR A 321 -17.02 3.32 -16.09
N TYR A 322 -15.89 3.26 -15.40
CA TYR A 322 -15.69 3.88 -14.09
C TYR A 322 -15.23 5.33 -14.25
N HIS A 323 -15.89 6.23 -13.51
CA HIS A 323 -15.50 7.63 -13.38
C HIS A 323 -15.18 7.91 -11.92
N GLN A 324 -13.92 8.25 -11.65
CA GLN A 324 -13.36 8.31 -10.31
C GLN A 324 -12.90 9.72 -9.95
N ASN A 325 -12.80 9.98 -8.65
CA ASN A 325 -12.14 11.17 -8.12
C ASN A 325 -10.61 11.00 -8.05
N GLU A 326 -9.92 12.01 -7.54
CA GLU A 326 -8.47 12.03 -7.39
C GLU A 326 -7.92 11.02 -6.36
N GLN A 327 -8.78 10.47 -5.50
CA GLN A 327 -8.44 9.41 -4.54
C GLN A 327 -8.78 8.01 -5.07
N GLY A 328 -9.25 7.89 -6.32
CA GLY A 328 -9.65 6.62 -6.93
C GLY A 328 -11.02 6.11 -6.51
N SER A 329 -11.83 6.89 -5.79
CA SER A 329 -13.21 6.52 -5.45
C SER A 329 -14.13 6.66 -6.66
N THR A 330 -14.94 5.66 -6.94
CA THR A 330 -15.91 5.65 -8.05
C THR A 330 -17.07 6.59 -7.75
N LEU A 331 -17.19 7.70 -8.48
CA LEU A 331 -18.29 8.65 -8.33
C LEU A 331 -19.45 8.36 -9.30
N ALA A 332 -19.19 7.71 -10.44
CA ALA A 332 -20.22 7.32 -11.39
C ALA A 332 -19.82 6.12 -12.25
N LEU A 333 -20.83 5.42 -12.77
CA LEU A 333 -20.72 4.44 -13.84
C LEU A 333 -21.51 4.93 -15.06
N THR A 334 -20.94 4.73 -16.25
CA THR A 334 -21.67 4.92 -17.51
C THR A 334 -21.70 3.66 -18.36
N ASP A 335 -22.76 3.47 -19.14
CA ASP A 335 -22.87 2.39 -20.11
C ASP A 335 -22.20 2.74 -21.46
N THR A 336 -22.32 1.85 -22.44
CA THR A 336 -21.82 2.04 -23.81
C THR A 336 -22.50 3.18 -24.58
N ASN A 337 -23.67 3.65 -24.13
CA ASN A 337 -24.39 4.78 -24.71
C ASN A 337 -24.08 6.11 -24.00
N ALA A 338 -23.08 6.12 -23.11
CA ALA A 338 -22.73 7.25 -22.24
C ALA A 338 -23.84 7.65 -21.26
N ALA A 339 -24.82 6.77 -21.00
CA ALA A 339 -25.84 6.99 -19.99
C ALA A 339 -25.27 6.72 -18.59
N VAL A 340 -25.55 7.60 -17.63
CA VAL A 340 -25.16 7.40 -16.23
C VAL A 340 -26.09 6.37 -15.60
N VAL A 341 -25.53 5.22 -15.21
CA VAL A 341 -26.29 4.07 -14.69
C VAL A 341 -26.10 3.85 -13.19
N ALA A 342 -25.12 4.51 -12.60
CA ALA A 342 -24.95 4.64 -11.15
C ALA A 342 -24.19 5.92 -10.81
N GLN A 343 -24.50 6.53 -9.67
CA GLN A 343 -23.68 7.59 -9.06
C GLN A 343 -23.58 7.39 -7.55
N TYR A 344 -22.49 7.88 -6.98
CA TYR A 344 -22.18 7.74 -5.56
C TYR A 344 -21.68 9.08 -5.00
N ALA A 345 -22.07 9.38 -3.77
CA ALA A 345 -21.48 10.44 -2.96
C ALA A 345 -21.05 9.87 -1.61
N TYR A 346 -19.83 10.18 -1.20
CA TYR A 346 -19.21 9.57 -0.01
C TYR A 346 -19.02 10.56 1.13
N SER A 347 -19.02 10.04 2.36
CA SER A 347 -18.34 10.71 3.46
C SER A 347 -16.82 10.61 3.28
N PRO A 348 -16.01 11.45 3.96
CA PRO A 348 -14.55 11.32 3.93
C PRO A 348 -14.05 9.91 4.25
N HIS A 349 -14.76 9.15 5.09
CA HIS A 349 -14.36 7.83 5.54
C HIS A 349 -14.92 6.68 4.70
N GLY A 350 -15.55 6.97 3.55
CA GLY A 350 -16.02 5.96 2.59
C GLY A 350 -17.48 5.50 2.76
N GLU A 351 -18.25 6.14 3.64
CA GLU A 351 -19.69 5.90 3.76
C GLU A 351 -20.42 6.39 2.52
N ILE A 352 -21.26 5.57 1.92
CA ILE A 352 -22.11 6.00 0.81
C ILE A 352 -23.27 6.82 1.38
N LEU A 353 -23.15 8.15 1.30
CA LEU A 353 -24.16 9.09 1.78
C LEU A 353 -25.33 9.24 0.80
N GLN A 354 -25.04 9.10 -0.51
CA GLN A 354 -26.06 9.05 -1.55
C GLN A 354 -25.66 8.08 -2.64
N LYS A 355 -26.67 7.47 -3.24
CA LYS A 355 -26.54 6.62 -4.41
C LYS A 355 -27.78 6.72 -5.29
N THR A 356 -27.56 6.74 -6.60
CA THR A 356 -28.63 6.65 -7.62
C THR A 356 -28.26 5.58 -8.65
N GLY A 357 -29.24 5.17 -9.45
CA GLY A 357 -29.07 4.11 -10.45
C GLY A 357 -29.26 2.70 -9.89
N SER A 358 -29.28 1.72 -10.78
CA SER A 358 -29.56 0.31 -10.46
C SER A 358 -28.38 -0.62 -10.69
N VAL A 359 -27.32 -0.14 -11.34
CA VAL A 359 -26.11 -0.94 -11.57
C VAL A 359 -25.26 -0.91 -10.30
N GLU A 360 -24.85 -2.10 -9.87
CA GLU A 360 -24.01 -2.29 -8.70
C GLU A 360 -22.55 -2.49 -9.10
N THR A 361 -21.64 -2.08 -8.23
CA THR A 361 -20.23 -2.45 -8.32
C THR A 361 -19.68 -2.62 -6.92
N PRO A 362 -18.78 -3.61 -6.70
CA PRO A 362 -18.07 -3.70 -5.44
C PRO A 362 -16.90 -2.69 -5.38
N TYR A 363 -16.48 -2.06 -6.48
CA TYR A 363 -15.36 -1.10 -6.50
C TYR A 363 -15.85 0.34 -6.34
N THR A 364 -16.32 0.66 -5.14
CA THR A 364 -16.87 1.98 -4.76
C THR A 364 -15.79 2.91 -4.18
N PHE A 365 -15.66 3.00 -2.86
CA PHE A 365 -14.68 3.84 -2.18
C PHE A 365 -13.26 3.36 -2.45
N ILE A 366 -12.42 4.25 -2.99
CA ILE A 366 -11.06 3.99 -3.49
C ILE A 366 -10.93 2.76 -4.40
N GLY A 367 -12.05 2.33 -5.00
CA GLY A 367 -12.14 1.10 -5.80
C GLY A 367 -11.33 1.12 -7.09
N GLY A 368 -10.94 2.30 -7.57
CA GLY A 368 -9.97 2.45 -8.65
C GLY A 368 -8.64 1.77 -8.35
N PHE A 369 -8.28 1.61 -7.09
CA PHE A 369 -7.06 0.91 -6.69
C PHE A 369 -7.29 -0.56 -6.31
N GLY A 370 -8.47 -1.11 -6.55
CA GLY A 370 -8.79 -2.52 -6.26
C GLY A 370 -9.40 -2.77 -4.88
N VAL A 371 -9.70 -1.71 -4.12
CA VAL A 371 -10.41 -1.84 -2.84
C VAL A 371 -11.86 -2.22 -3.08
N ARG A 372 -12.27 -3.33 -2.48
CA ARG A 372 -13.56 -3.97 -2.76
C ARG A 372 -14.49 -3.83 -1.56
N ALA A 373 -15.69 -3.31 -1.76
CA ALA A 373 -16.77 -3.33 -0.78
C ALA A 373 -17.28 -4.77 -0.61
N GLU A 374 -17.23 -5.27 0.62
CA GLU A 374 -17.80 -6.57 1.00
C GLU A 374 -19.27 -6.47 1.33
N ASN A 375 -19.65 -5.34 1.93
CA ASN A 375 -21.00 -4.92 2.20
C ASN A 375 -21.01 -3.38 2.33
N SER A 376 -22.06 -2.81 2.91
CA SER A 376 -22.18 -1.35 3.11
C SER A 376 -21.18 -0.74 4.11
N ASP A 377 -20.55 -1.56 4.96
CA ASP A 377 -19.64 -1.13 6.02
C ASP A 377 -18.18 -1.52 5.77
N THR A 378 -17.92 -2.71 5.25
CA THR A 378 -16.61 -3.32 5.25
C THR A 378 -15.97 -3.30 3.86
N TYR A 379 -14.73 -2.86 3.77
CA TYR A 379 -13.90 -2.86 2.57
C TYR A 379 -12.68 -3.78 2.72
N TYR A 380 -12.42 -4.60 1.72
CA TYR A 380 -11.20 -5.38 1.58
C TYR A 380 -10.09 -4.53 0.94
N MET A 381 -8.98 -4.36 1.66
CA MET A 381 -7.79 -3.61 1.26
C MET A 381 -6.57 -4.54 1.32
N LEU A 382 -6.58 -5.59 0.49
CA LEU A 382 -5.55 -6.62 0.35
C LEU A 382 -5.12 -7.33 1.65
N ASN A 383 -4.35 -6.65 2.50
CA ASN A 383 -3.83 -7.19 3.76
C ASN A 383 -4.79 -7.01 4.93
N ARG A 384 -5.73 -6.06 4.85
CA ARG A 384 -6.66 -5.76 5.95
C ARG A 384 -8.08 -5.48 5.46
N TYR A 385 -9.01 -5.51 6.41
CA TYR A 385 -10.40 -5.11 6.21
C TYR A 385 -10.66 -3.82 6.98
N TYR A 386 -11.25 -2.83 6.32
CA TYR A 386 -11.59 -1.51 6.88
C TYR A 386 -13.10 -1.40 7.10
N SER A 387 -13.52 -0.99 8.29
CA SER A 387 -14.92 -0.68 8.60
C SER A 387 -15.15 0.82 8.56
N VAL A 388 -16.13 1.24 7.76
CA VAL A 388 -16.54 2.63 7.60
C VAL A 388 -17.21 3.18 8.85
N SER A 389 -18.14 2.43 9.45
CA SER A 389 -18.84 2.85 10.67
C SER A 389 -17.87 3.00 11.83
N GLN A 390 -16.90 2.08 11.93
CA GLN A 390 -15.84 2.15 12.94
C GLN A 390 -14.73 3.13 12.57
N ARG A 391 -14.58 3.49 11.29
CA ARG A 391 -13.54 4.37 10.73
C ARG A 391 -12.13 3.86 11.01
N ARG A 392 -11.93 2.55 10.92
CA ARG A 392 -10.67 1.87 11.25
C ARG A 392 -10.59 0.48 10.61
N PHE A 393 -9.38 -0.06 10.56
CA PHE A 393 -9.16 -1.46 10.24
C PHE A 393 -9.68 -2.39 11.35
N LEU A 394 -10.06 -3.60 10.96
CA LEU A 394 -10.60 -4.64 11.82
C LEU A 394 -9.50 -5.48 12.51
N SER A 395 -8.27 -5.40 12.01
CA SER A 395 -7.07 -6.04 12.55
C SER A 395 -5.93 -5.03 12.66
N ILE A 396 -4.93 -5.38 13.47
CA ILE A 396 -3.69 -4.61 13.55
C ILE A 396 -2.97 -4.60 12.20
N ASP A 397 -2.27 -3.51 11.90
CA ASP A 397 -1.36 -3.44 10.76
C ASP A 397 -0.32 -4.57 10.84
N PRO A 398 -0.24 -5.47 9.84
CA PRO A 398 0.74 -6.54 9.85
C PRO A 398 2.17 -6.03 9.61
N ALA A 399 2.37 -4.79 9.15
CA ALA A 399 3.67 -4.11 9.18
C ALA A 399 4.09 -3.70 10.61
N GLY A 400 3.19 -3.78 11.59
CA GLY A 400 3.46 -3.43 12.98
C GLY A 400 3.76 -1.94 13.16
N ILE A 401 4.59 -1.61 14.14
CA ILE A 401 4.94 -0.23 14.52
C ILE A 401 5.60 0.59 13.40
N ASP A 402 6.02 -0.07 12.31
CA ASP A 402 6.62 0.55 11.14
C ASP A 402 5.60 1.30 10.26
N SER A 403 4.28 1.03 10.37
CA SER A 403 3.22 1.75 9.65
C SER A 403 2.75 3.01 10.38
N PHE A 404 2.18 2.85 11.58
CA PHE A 404 1.62 3.94 12.38
C PHE A 404 1.50 3.50 13.85
N ALA A 405 1.42 4.45 14.80
CA ALA A 405 1.36 4.10 16.22
C ALA A 405 0.04 3.43 16.63
N ASN A 406 -1.08 3.92 16.10
CA ASN A 406 -2.36 3.23 16.16
C ASN A 406 -2.47 2.26 14.98
N LEU A 407 -2.29 0.98 15.26
CA LEU A 407 -2.27 -0.08 14.25
C LEU A 407 -3.63 -0.35 13.57
N TYR A 408 -4.69 0.36 13.96
CA TYR A 408 -6.02 0.25 13.35
C TYR A 408 -6.36 1.44 12.44
N VAL A 409 -5.50 2.45 12.33
CA VAL A 409 -5.87 3.69 11.64
C VAL A 409 -5.98 3.55 10.13
N TYR A 410 -6.90 4.28 9.52
CA TYR A 410 -6.96 4.45 8.06
C TYR A 410 -6.47 5.86 7.65
N GLY A 411 -5.69 5.93 6.58
CA GLY A 411 -5.36 7.19 5.91
C GLY A 411 -4.65 8.23 6.77
N ASN A 412 -3.87 7.79 7.78
CA ASN A 412 -3.18 8.66 8.74
C ASN A 412 -4.11 9.71 9.40
N LEU A 413 -5.33 9.26 9.77
CA LEU A 413 -6.42 10.10 10.31
C LEU A 413 -6.91 11.23 9.39
N ASN A 414 -6.41 11.32 8.16
CA ASN A 414 -6.84 12.31 7.17
C ASN A 414 -7.31 11.61 5.88
N PRO A 415 -8.53 11.07 5.87
CA PRO A 415 -9.03 10.27 4.75
C PRO A 415 -9.39 11.12 3.51
N LEU A 416 -9.32 12.45 3.59
CA LEU A 416 -9.42 13.36 2.44
C LEU A 416 -8.08 13.56 1.72
N PHE A 417 -7.00 12.99 2.26
CA PHE A 417 -5.66 13.09 1.72
C PHE A 417 -5.01 11.71 1.58
N GLY A 418 -4.97 10.92 2.66
CA GLY A 418 -4.42 9.57 2.66
C GLY A 418 -5.37 8.57 2.01
N VAL A 419 -4.80 7.70 1.19
CA VAL A 419 -5.45 6.48 0.66
C VAL A 419 -4.60 5.29 1.07
N ASP A 420 -5.23 4.17 1.40
CA ASP A 420 -4.50 2.94 1.75
C ASP A 420 -5.06 1.69 1.02
N PRO A 421 -4.84 1.57 -0.30
CA PRO A 421 -5.31 0.42 -1.09
C PRO A 421 -4.80 -0.94 -0.63
N THR A 422 -3.63 -0.98 0.03
CA THR A 422 -2.96 -2.21 0.49
C THR A 422 -3.23 -2.51 1.95
N GLY A 423 -3.75 -1.53 2.69
CA GLY A 423 -3.88 -1.58 4.13
C GLY A 423 -2.54 -1.53 4.87
N LEU A 424 -1.51 -0.77 4.45
CA LEU A 424 -0.14 -0.74 5.05
C LEU A 424 0.57 0.66 5.11
N LEU A 425 -0.13 1.81 5.18
CA LEU A 425 0.44 3.18 5.02
C LEU A 425 1.56 3.62 6.05
N THR A 426 2.65 4.31 5.63
CA THR A 426 3.82 4.81 6.44
C THR A 426 4.25 6.29 6.13
N VAL A 427 4.87 7.03 7.09
CA VAL A 427 5.40 8.43 6.91
C VAL A 427 6.94 8.51 6.90
N PHE A 428 7.51 9.09 5.84
CA PHE A 428 8.96 9.14 5.59
C PHE A 428 9.52 10.58 5.49
N VAL A 429 10.66 10.85 6.15
CA VAL A 429 11.39 12.13 6.08
C VAL A 429 12.71 11.96 5.32
N HIS A 430 12.79 12.54 4.12
CA HIS A 430 13.87 12.30 3.17
C HIS A 430 15.17 13.12 3.41
N GLY A 431 16.20 12.89 2.60
CA GLY A 431 17.50 13.57 2.64
C GLY A 431 17.51 15.00 2.04
N THR A 432 18.69 15.58 1.83
CA THR A 432 18.88 17.03 1.53
C THR A 432 18.84 17.46 0.07
N TYR A 433 18.92 16.49 -0.83
CA TYR A 433 18.87 16.70 -2.27
C TYR A 433 17.55 16.24 -2.89
N SER A 434 16.50 16.09 -2.09
CA SER A 434 15.17 15.81 -2.61
C SER A 434 14.35 17.09 -2.67
N ASP A 435 14.12 17.54 -3.89
CA ASP A 435 12.83 18.06 -4.29
C ASP A 435 12.03 16.93 -4.96
N SER A 436 10.78 17.21 -5.33
CA SER A 436 9.91 16.25 -6.03
C SER A 436 10.48 15.73 -7.36
N SER A 437 11.49 16.38 -7.94
CA SER A 437 12.12 15.99 -9.20
C SER A 437 13.31 15.02 -9.04
N THR A 438 13.85 14.92 -7.82
CA THR A 438 15.05 14.14 -7.50
C THR A 438 14.74 12.91 -6.62
N PHE A 439 13.60 12.90 -5.93
CA PHE A 439 13.01 11.67 -5.39
C PHE A 439 12.27 10.93 -6.51
N ASN A 440 13.02 10.22 -7.35
CA ASN A 440 12.46 9.50 -8.49
C ASN A 440 11.60 8.30 -8.02
N GLN A 441 10.73 7.79 -8.91
CA GLN A 441 9.86 6.65 -8.62
C GLN A 441 10.66 5.42 -8.17
N ALA A 442 11.87 5.20 -8.70
CA ALA A 442 12.73 4.09 -8.30
C ALA A 442 13.13 4.15 -6.81
N THR A 443 13.36 5.34 -6.26
CA THR A 443 13.70 5.52 -4.85
C THR A 443 12.49 5.25 -3.95
N ARG A 444 11.30 5.74 -4.34
CA ARG A 444 10.02 5.39 -3.68
C ARG A 444 9.78 3.89 -3.72
N ASN A 445 10.03 3.24 -4.85
CA ASN A 445 9.83 1.80 -5.03
C ASN A 445 10.79 1.00 -4.15
N ILE A 446 12.07 1.37 -4.06
CA ILE A 446 13.02 0.68 -3.15
C ILE A 446 12.58 0.80 -1.70
N TYR A 447 12.10 1.97 -1.26
CA TYR A 447 11.58 2.12 0.10
C TYR A 447 10.24 1.41 0.29
N ALA A 448 9.37 1.45 -0.71
CA ALA A 448 8.12 0.72 -0.70
C ALA A 448 8.33 -0.79 -0.71
N GLU A 449 9.39 -1.29 -1.33
CA GLU A 449 9.82 -2.69 -1.29
C GLU A 449 10.49 -3.00 0.06
N THR A 450 11.32 -2.09 0.59
CA THR A 450 12.01 -2.27 1.87
C THR A 450 11.05 -2.32 3.06
N PHE A 451 9.96 -1.55 3.00
CA PHE A 451 8.96 -1.42 4.07
C PHE A 451 7.60 -2.01 3.69
N ASN A 452 7.50 -2.69 2.53
CA ASN A 452 6.26 -3.21 1.96
C ASN A 452 5.10 -2.20 1.90
N ASP A 453 5.41 -0.93 1.65
CA ASP A 453 4.44 0.18 1.63
C ASP A 453 4.59 1.05 0.37
N GLN A 454 3.68 0.86 -0.58
CA GLN A 454 3.62 1.61 -1.84
C GLN A 454 2.96 3.01 -1.69
N ASN A 455 2.46 3.36 -0.50
CA ASN A 455 1.70 4.59 -0.22
C ASN A 455 2.38 5.49 0.83
N GLN A 456 3.69 5.72 0.72
CA GLN A 456 4.40 6.58 1.67
C GLN A 456 3.98 8.06 1.57
N ILE A 457 3.75 8.72 2.71
CA ILE A 457 3.66 10.19 2.76
C ILE A 457 5.06 10.76 3.02
N SER A 458 5.61 11.48 2.04
CA SER A 458 6.90 12.18 2.18
C SER A 458 6.72 13.54 2.87
N PHE A 459 7.51 13.80 3.92
CA PHE A 459 7.67 15.15 4.46
C PHE A 459 8.62 15.96 3.57
N GLU A 460 8.05 16.74 2.66
CA GLU A 460 8.78 17.50 1.65
C GLU A 460 9.64 18.62 2.24
N TRP A 461 10.96 18.53 2.13
CA TRP A 461 11.85 19.60 2.58
C TRP A 461 13.18 19.65 1.81
N SER A 462 13.59 20.82 1.31
CA SER A 462 14.89 20.96 0.65
C SER A 462 15.74 22.03 1.33
N GLY A 463 17.05 21.92 1.16
CA GLY A 463 17.98 22.87 1.74
C GLY A 463 19.45 22.53 1.55
N MET A 464 19.79 21.45 0.82
CA MET A 464 21.17 20.96 0.70
C MET A 464 21.82 20.85 2.08
N ASN A 465 23.13 21.04 2.22
CA ASN A 465 23.79 20.98 3.52
C ASN A 465 23.56 22.24 4.41
N ASN A 466 22.42 22.94 4.31
CA ASN A 466 22.14 24.17 5.06
C ASN A 466 21.53 23.89 6.45
N THR A 467 22.20 24.33 7.51
CA THR A 467 21.75 24.17 8.90
C THR A 467 20.48 24.97 9.22
N LEU A 468 20.32 26.18 8.65
CA LEU A 468 19.14 26.99 8.86
C LEU A 468 17.91 26.35 8.21
N ALA A 469 18.05 25.77 7.01
CA ALA A 469 16.98 25.06 6.32
C ALA A 469 16.48 23.86 7.14
N ARG A 470 17.40 23.05 7.70
CA ARG A 470 17.04 21.95 8.61
C ARG A 470 16.30 22.42 9.85
N LYS A 471 16.72 23.53 10.46
CA LYS A 471 16.04 24.13 11.62
C LYS A 471 14.65 24.67 11.26
N ILE A 472 14.47 25.21 10.06
CA ILE A 472 13.15 25.66 9.58
C ILE A 472 12.24 24.45 9.31
N ALA A 473 12.74 23.44 8.60
CA ALA A 473 12.02 22.20 8.34
C ALA A 473 11.64 21.48 9.64
N GLY A 474 12.56 21.38 10.60
CA GLY A 474 12.32 20.77 11.90
C GLY A 474 11.30 21.55 12.73
N ARG A 475 11.30 22.88 12.67
CA ARG A 475 10.23 23.70 13.28
C ARG A 475 8.87 23.44 12.65
N ARG A 476 8.79 23.25 11.33
CA ARG A 476 7.54 22.94 10.64
C ARG A 476 7.04 21.53 11.01
N LEU A 477 7.95 20.55 11.04
CA LEU A 477 7.65 19.20 11.49
C LEU A 477 7.18 19.18 12.96
N ALA A 478 7.84 19.93 13.85
CA ALA A 478 7.39 20.09 15.23
C ALA A 478 6.03 20.79 15.35
N GLY A 479 5.75 21.79 14.51
CA GLY A 479 4.44 22.43 14.44
C GLY A 479 3.36 21.42 14.13
N ASN A 480 3.58 20.58 13.11
CA ASN A 480 2.66 19.50 12.76
C ASN A 480 2.46 18.52 13.93
N ILE A 481 3.54 18.13 14.62
CA ILE A 481 3.49 17.23 15.78
C ILE A 481 2.74 17.85 16.97
N ASN A 482 2.95 19.13 17.28
CA ASN A 482 2.29 19.77 18.42
C ASN A 482 0.82 20.06 18.16
N GLU A 483 0.46 20.43 16.93
CA GLU A 483 -0.93 20.57 16.49
C GLU A 483 -1.65 19.22 16.61
N TYR A 484 -0.97 18.13 16.22
CA TYR A 484 -1.43 16.76 16.42
C TYR A 484 -1.64 16.42 17.90
N ARG A 485 -0.64 16.63 18.76
CA ARG A 485 -0.74 16.37 20.21
C ARG A 485 -1.78 17.24 20.92
N THR A 486 -2.14 18.41 20.38
CA THR A 486 -3.23 19.23 20.93
C THR A 486 -4.59 18.56 20.73
N GLN A 487 -4.73 17.81 19.63
CA GLN A 487 -5.92 17.04 19.31
C GLN A 487 -5.89 15.64 19.96
N TYR A 488 -4.69 15.07 20.13
CA TYR A 488 -4.45 13.70 20.62
C TYR A 488 -3.28 13.65 21.62
N PRO A 489 -3.47 14.09 22.89
CA PRO A 489 -2.37 14.37 23.83
C PRO A 489 -1.57 13.16 24.30
N ASN A 490 -2.14 11.95 24.22
CA ASN A 490 -1.55 10.73 24.76
C ASN A 490 -1.11 9.73 23.67
N GLU A 491 -1.25 10.10 22.39
CA GLU A 491 -0.95 9.20 21.27
C GLU A 491 0.54 9.24 20.89
N PRO A 492 1.19 8.08 20.68
CA PRO A 492 2.60 8.03 20.30
C PRO A 492 2.83 8.40 18.81
N ILE A 493 3.98 9.00 18.50
CA ILE A 493 4.34 9.54 17.18
C ILE A 493 5.63 8.88 16.71
N THR A 494 5.57 8.16 15.58
CA THR A 494 6.72 7.48 14.95
C THR A 494 7.19 8.21 13.70
N ILE A 495 8.51 8.38 13.53
CA ILE A 495 9.12 9.02 12.34
C ILE A 495 10.25 8.15 11.78
N VAL A 496 10.18 7.83 10.49
CA VAL A 496 11.29 7.21 9.75
C VAL A 496 12.00 8.27 8.92
N SER A 497 13.32 8.36 9.07
CA SER A 497 14.10 9.47 8.50
C SER A 497 15.42 8.99 7.90
N HIS A 498 15.76 9.54 6.74
CA HIS A 498 16.98 9.18 6.00
C HIS A 498 17.94 10.36 5.84
N SER A 499 19.24 10.10 5.99
CA SER A 499 20.31 11.08 5.76
C SER A 499 20.04 12.37 6.55
N HIS A 500 20.13 13.54 5.93
CA HIS A 500 19.84 14.80 6.60
C HIS A 500 18.38 14.97 7.06
N GLY A 501 17.45 14.11 6.64
CA GLY A 501 16.08 14.04 7.18
C GLY A 501 16.06 13.66 8.66
N GLY A 502 17.00 12.83 9.12
CA GLY A 502 17.14 12.56 10.56
C GLY A 502 17.51 13.80 11.35
N ASN A 503 18.31 14.70 10.78
CA ASN A 503 18.61 15.99 11.41
C ASN A 503 17.38 16.93 11.49
N VAL A 504 16.44 16.80 10.55
CA VAL A 504 15.16 17.52 10.60
C VAL A 504 14.28 16.95 11.71
N ALA A 505 14.19 15.63 11.83
CA ALA A 505 13.49 14.96 12.92
C ALA A 505 14.07 15.35 14.30
N PHE A 506 15.39 15.44 14.44
CA PHE A 506 16.02 15.94 15.67
C PHE A 506 15.72 17.41 15.96
N GLU A 507 15.69 18.28 14.94
CA GLU A 507 15.29 19.68 15.15
C GLU A 507 13.81 19.81 15.53
N ALA A 508 12.98 18.86 15.11
CA ALA A 508 11.59 18.77 15.53
C ALA A 508 11.46 18.30 16.99
N SER A 509 12.20 17.27 17.39
CA SER A 509 12.11 16.67 18.73
C SER A 509 12.45 17.63 19.88
N LYS A 510 13.23 18.68 19.60
CA LYS A 510 13.53 19.76 20.57
C LYS A 510 12.31 20.61 20.94
N ARG A 511 11.24 20.52 20.16
CA ARG A 511 10.06 21.41 20.24
C ARG A 511 8.75 20.64 20.34
N ALA A 512 8.79 19.33 20.14
CA ALA A 512 7.65 18.44 20.01
C ALA A 512 8.05 17.04 20.49
N GLY A 513 7.18 16.35 21.23
CA GLY A 513 7.43 14.97 21.62
C GLY A 513 7.30 14.01 20.45
N ILE A 514 8.34 13.21 20.18
CA ILE A 514 8.38 12.12 19.21
C ILE A 514 8.55 10.83 20.00
N ASP A 515 7.60 9.91 19.93
CA ASP A 515 7.63 8.72 20.78
C ASP A 515 8.51 7.63 20.19
N ASN A 516 8.63 7.54 18.86
CA ASN A 516 9.56 6.63 18.21
C ASN A 516 10.29 7.32 17.04
N LEU A 517 11.61 7.23 16.97
CA LEU A 517 12.40 7.77 15.86
C LEU A 517 13.27 6.67 15.24
N VAL A 518 13.14 6.45 13.93
CA VAL A 518 14.03 5.60 13.15
C VAL A 518 14.89 6.48 12.24
N THR A 519 16.20 6.32 12.31
CA THR A 519 17.18 7.05 11.51
C THR A 519 18.01 6.11 10.68
N LEU A 520 18.09 6.40 9.38
CA LEU A 520 18.81 5.62 8.38
C LEU A 520 19.90 6.51 7.77
N GLY A 521 21.18 6.15 7.89
CA GLY A 521 22.23 6.89 7.16
C GLY A 521 22.45 8.34 7.64
N THR A 522 21.92 8.75 8.80
CA THR A 522 21.88 10.15 9.23
C THR A 522 23.27 10.71 9.62
N PRO A 523 23.77 11.81 9.01
CA PRO A 523 25.06 12.39 9.36
C PRO A 523 25.01 13.20 10.65
N ALA A 524 25.94 12.93 11.58
CA ALA A 524 26.12 13.69 12.81
C ALA A 524 27.10 14.86 12.59
N ARG A 525 26.58 16.05 12.29
CA ARG A 525 27.38 17.30 12.23
C ARG A 525 27.24 18.07 13.53
N THR A 526 28.25 17.96 14.40
CA THR A 526 28.46 18.82 15.58
C THR A 526 27.17 19.22 16.29
N PHE A 527 26.46 18.22 16.78
CA PHE A 527 25.59 18.38 17.93
C PHE A 527 26.10 17.33 18.91
N THR A 528 26.67 17.77 20.02
CA THR A 528 26.65 16.99 21.24
C THR A 528 25.17 16.78 21.54
N HIS A 529 24.59 15.73 20.95
CA HIS A 529 23.22 15.35 21.19
C HIS A 529 23.18 14.88 22.64
N ASN A 530 22.72 15.77 23.50
CA ASN A 530 22.36 15.43 24.85
C ASN A 530 20.97 14.80 24.73
N PRO A 531 20.78 13.48 24.89
CA PRO A 531 19.45 12.86 24.86
C PRO A 531 18.47 13.52 25.85
N ASN A 532 18.99 14.25 26.84
CA ASN A 532 18.21 15.06 27.78
C ASN A 532 17.62 16.36 27.21
N GLU A 533 17.94 16.75 25.96
CA GLU A 533 17.41 17.96 25.29
C GLU A 533 16.40 17.66 24.18
N SER A 534 16.17 16.38 23.87
CA SER A 534 15.23 15.92 22.85
C SER A 534 14.08 15.18 23.49
N ASN A 535 12.83 15.53 23.13
CA ASN A 535 11.65 14.81 23.59
C ASN A 535 11.44 13.55 22.72
N ILE A 536 12.40 12.61 22.77
CA ILE A 536 12.31 11.34 22.03
C ILE A 536 12.05 10.20 23.03
N GLY A 537 11.00 9.40 22.79
CA GLY A 537 10.71 8.20 23.58
C GLY A 537 11.72 7.08 23.30
N GLU A 538 11.53 6.37 22.20
CA GLU A 538 12.40 5.32 21.69
C GLU A 538 13.11 5.78 20.42
N TRP A 539 14.40 5.45 20.28
CA TRP A 539 15.18 5.83 19.10
C TRP A 539 15.98 4.66 18.56
N TYR A 540 15.74 4.31 17.29
CA TYR A 540 16.49 3.33 16.54
C TYR A 540 17.41 4.02 15.51
N ASN A 541 18.71 3.79 15.62
CA ASN A 541 19.71 4.31 14.70
C ASN A 541 20.34 3.18 13.90
N VAL A 542 20.07 3.16 12.59
CA VAL A 542 20.61 2.16 11.66
C VAL A 542 21.76 2.79 10.87
N TYR A 543 22.94 2.19 10.96
CA TYR A 543 24.16 2.74 10.38
C TYR A 543 25.07 1.66 9.78
N SER A 544 25.92 2.09 8.85
CA SER A 544 26.89 1.24 8.16
C SER A 544 28.32 1.72 8.38
N HIS A 545 29.22 0.74 8.54
CA HIS A 545 30.65 0.97 8.62
C HIS A 545 31.28 1.41 7.29
N GLY A 546 30.57 1.23 6.17
CA GLY A 546 31.00 1.65 4.84
C GLY A 546 30.62 3.08 4.46
N ASP A 547 29.79 3.76 5.26
CA ASP A 547 29.41 5.13 4.96
C ASP A 547 30.50 6.15 5.33
N LYS A 548 31.20 6.68 4.33
CA LYS A 548 32.18 7.76 4.59
C LYS A 548 31.52 9.00 5.23
N VAL A 549 30.24 9.25 4.97
CA VAL A 549 29.50 10.38 5.53
C VAL A 549 29.10 10.12 6.98
N GLN A 550 28.70 8.89 7.35
CA GLN A 550 28.42 8.55 8.76
C GLN A 550 29.69 8.38 9.59
N VAL A 551 30.77 7.86 8.99
CA VAL A 551 32.09 7.78 9.64
C VAL A 551 32.62 9.18 9.95
N SER A 552 32.62 10.05 8.92
CA SER A 552 33.39 11.29 8.96
C SER A 552 32.55 12.56 9.19
N GLY A 553 31.25 12.42 9.46
CA GLY A 553 30.33 13.51 9.80
C GLY A 553 29.90 14.36 8.60
N GLY A 554 30.36 14.06 7.39
CA GLY A 554 30.14 14.86 6.20
C GLY A 554 30.83 16.23 6.28
N GLY A 555 31.51 16.64 5.23
CA GLY A 555 32.10 17.96 5.02
C GLY A 555 32.13 18.23 3.52
N LEU A 556 32.01 19.48 3.06
CA LEU A 556 32.13 19.80 1.62
C LEU A 556 33.55 19.52 1.08
N PHE A 557 34.53 19.34 1.96
CA PHE A 557 35.89 18.94 1.65
C PHE A 557 36.35 17.91 2.69
N GLN A 558 36.35 16.63 2.32
CA GLN A 558 37.17 15.64 3.00
C GLN A 558 38.38 15.37 2.10
N PRO A 559 39.61 15.71 2.52
CA PRO A 559 40.79 15.39 1.73
C PRO A 559 40.93 13.87 1.62
N PHE A 560 41.29 13.40 0.42
CA PHE A 560 41.36 11.99 0.00
C PHE A 560 42.27 11.06 0.82
N PHE A 561 42.85 11.52 1.95
CA PHE A 561 43.90 10.82 2.69
C PHE A 561 43.75 10.82 4.22
N GLN A 562 42.54 11.00 4.76
CA GLN A 562 42.31 10.66 6.18
C GLN A 562 41.87 9.21 6.27
N GLU A 563 42.61 8.38 7.00
CA GLU A 563 42.11 7.08 7.46
C GLU A 563 40.81 7.35 8.21
N ALA A 564 39.71 6.97 7.57
CA ALA A 564 38.40 7.00 8.17
C ALA A 564 38.46 6.03 9.35
N GLY A 565 38.26 6.53 10.58
CA GLY A 565 38.13 5.66 11.75
C GLY A 565 36.99 4.65 11.56
N PRO A 566 36.87 3.62 12.42
CA PRO A 566 35.71 2.75 12.35
C PRO A 566 34.45 3.59 12.48
N ALA A 567 33.46 3.38 11.60
CA ALA A 567 32.13 3.89 11.94
C ALA A 567 31.70 3.23 13.25
N GLY A 568 30.81 3.88 13.98
CA GLY A 568 30.49 3.43 15.33
C GLY A 568 29.99 4.60 16.16
N ARG A 569 29.21 5.50 15.55
CA ARG A 569 28.61 6.60 16.30
C ARG A 569 27.35 6.06 16.95
N THR A 570 27.55 5.46 18.12
CA THR A 570 26.48 5.12 19.03
C THR A 570 25.87 6.41 19.54
N PHE A 571 24.58 6.61 19.33
CA PHE A 571 23.86 7.69 20.00
C PHE A 571 23.47 7.25 21.40
N SER A 572 23.83 8.05 22.40
CA SER A 572 23.42 7.83 23.79
C SER A 572 21.90 7.90 23.88
N GLY A 573 21.26 6.87 24.41
CA GLY A 573 19.79 6.75 24.48
C GLY A 573 19.13 6.16 23.23
N ALA A 574 19.90 5.77 22.21
CA ALA A 574 19.37 5.08 21.03
C ALA A 574 19.76 3.59 21.00
N HIS A 575 18.88 2.78 20.44
CA HIS A 575 19.16 1.43 19.97
C HIS A 575 20.00 1.52 18.69
N ASN A 576 21.30 1.29 18.81
CA ASN A 576 22.24 1.41 17.71
C ASN A 576 22.38 0.07 16.99
N ILE A 577 21.89 0.00 15.75
CA ILE A 577 21.80 -1.21 14.93
C ILE A 577 22.85 -1.12 13.82
N GLU A 578 23.81 -2.05 13.86
CA GLU A 578 24.87 -2.18 12.87
C GLU A 578 24.45 -3.11 11.72
N THR A 579 24.78 -2.73 10.48
CA THR A 579 24.60 -3.59 9.29
C THR A 579 25.93 -3.87 8.58
N LYS A 580 26.09 -5.10 8.06
CA LYS A 580 27.30 -5.58 7.36
C LYS A 580 26.93 -6.33 6.07
N HIS A 581 27.59 -6.00 4.96
CA HIS A 581 27.38 -6.66 3.65
C HIS A 581 28.52 -7.63 3.29
N SER A 582 28.18 -8.69 2.56
CA SER A 582 29.07 -9.81 2.16
C SER A 582 29.90 -9.57 0.89
N SER A 583 29.56 -8.56 0.06
CA SER A 583 30.09 -8.38 -1.29
C SER A 583 31.05 -7.19 -1.51
N GLY A 584 31.48 -6.50 -0.45
CA GLY A 584 32.34 -5.31 -0.56
C GLY A 584 31.57 -3.99 -0.68
N TRP A 585 32.31 -2.87 -0.60
CA TRP A 585 31.81 -1.55 -0.20
C TRP A 585 30.77 -0.94 -1.16
N VAL A 586 29.50 -0.96 -0.77
CA VAL A 586 28.49 0.00 -1.22
C VAL A 586 28.51 1.15 -0.21
N GLN A 587 28.80 2.38 -0.66
CA GLN A 587 28.56 3.56 0.18
C GLN A 587 27.07 3.57 0.54
N THR A 588 26.69 3.73 1.80
CA THR A 588 25.28 3.87 2.20
C THR A 588 24.68 5.25 1.92
N HIS A 589 25.31 6.02 1.02
CA HIS A 589 24.53 6.80 0.07
C HIS A 589 24.07 5.84 -1.02
N LEU A 590 22.78 5.51 -1.05
CA LEU A 590 22.16 4.77 -2.17
C LEU A 590 22.78 5.26 -3.50
N ASP A 591 23.70 4.48 -4.08
CA ASP A 591 24.37 4.82 -5.34
C ASP A 591 23.40 4.50 -6.48
N LEU A 592 22.52 5.45 -6.75
CA LEU A 592 21.37 5.32 -7.65
C LEU A 592 21.73 5.55 -9.13
N THR A 593 23.01 5.49 -9.52
CA THR A 593 23.43 5.71 -10.92
C THR A 593 24.37 4.66 -11.52
N GLY A 594 24.81 3.66 -10.75
CA GLY A 594 25.78 2.66 -11.22
C GLY A 594 25.15 1.28 -11.44
N ARG A 595 24.99 0.88 -12.70
CA ARG A 595 24.63 -0.47 -13.17
C ARG A 595 25.16 -1.61 -12.28
N VAL A 596 24.27 -2.26 -11.52
CA VAL A 596 24.40 -3.63 -11.00
C VAL A 596 22.95 -4.12 -10.88
N GLY A 597 22.48 -5.07 -11.70
CA GLY A 597 22.76 -6.50 -11.51
C GLY A 597 21.75 -7.06 -10.51
N ALA A 598 20.90 -7.99 -10.94
CA ALA A 598 19.67 -8.47 -10.30
C ALA A 598 19.79 -9.12 -8.89
N ASP A 599 20.84 -8.88 -8.12
CA ASP A 599 21.22 -9.73 -6.98
C ASP A 599 21.24 -9.05 -5.60
N ALA A 600 20.57 -7.92 -5.39
CA ALA A 600 20.63 -7.22 -4.10
C ALA A 600 19.28 -6.93 -3.40
N VAL A 601 18.13 -7.24 -4.01
CA VAL A 601 16.80 -6.94 -3.45
C VAL A 601 16.02 -8.20 -3.05
N GLY A 602 16.39 -9.38 -3.56
CA GLY A 602 15.72 -10.65 -3.24
C GLY A 602 15.88 -11.14 -1.79
N ASN A 603 16.85 -10.63 -1.04
CA ASN A 603 17.18 -11.13 0.31
C ASN A 603 16.65 -10.27 1.48
N TYR A 604 15.85 -9.24 1.21
CA TYR A 604 15.20 -8.43 2.27
C TYR A 604 13.67 -8.56 2.30
N MET A 605 13.05 -9.09 1.25
CA MET A 605 11.59 -9.11 1.03
C MET A 605 10.81 -10.23 1.75
N ASN A 606 11.44 -11.01 2.65
CA ASN A 606 10.76 -12.09 3.39
C ASN A 606 10.93 -12.01 4.91
N ARG A 607 11.14 -10.81 5.46
CA ARG A 607 11.10 -10.62 6.91
C ARG A 607 9.65 -10.34 7.35
N PRO A 608 9.00 -11.23 8.12
CA PRO A 608 7.82 -10.84 8.87
C PRO A 608 8.22 -9.72 9.83
N ALA A 609 7.33 -8.73 10.00
CA ALA A 609 7.53 -7.56 10.85
C ALA A 609 8.12 -7.93 12.21
N LYS A 610 9.14 -7.17 12.63
CA LYS A 610 9.92 -7.40 13.86
C LYS A 610 9.11 -7.15 15.13
#